data_AF-A0AAW5MTE7-F1
#
_entry.id   AF-A0AAW5MTE7-F1
#
_cell.length_a   1.000
_cell.length_b   1.000
_cell.length_c   1.000
_cell.angle_alpha   90.00
_cell.angle_beta   90.00
_cell.angle_gamma   90.00
#
_symmetry.space_group_name_H-M   'P 1'
#
loop_
_entity.id
_entity.type
_entity.pdbx_description
1 polymer ?
#
loop_
_entity_poly.entity_id
_entity_poly.type
_entity_poly.pdbx_seq_one_letter_code
_entity_poly.pdbx_strand_id
1 'polypeptide(L)'
;PLRRIDLDAAILFSDLLLPLEPLGLPFDFVRGEGPAIETPIRNEADIDRLTCFEPREALAHVLEAIRMIRQELEADVPLIGFGG
;
A
#
# COMPACT_ATOMS: atom_id res chain seq x y z
N PRO A 1 -5.98 -9.19 -15.09
CA PRO A 1 -4.76 -9.63 -15.79
C PRO A 1 -4.78 -11.13 -16.11
N LEU A 2 -4.98 -11.97 -15.09
CA LEU A 2 -5.06 -13.44 -15.21
C LEU A 2 -6.03 -13.94 -16.30
N ARG A 3 -7.21 -13.32 -16.44
CA ARG A 3 -8.19 -13.69 -17.48
C ARG A 3 -7.75 -13.42 -18.94
N ARG A 4 -6.63 -12.72 -19.15
CA ARG A 4 -6.14 -12.31 -20.47
C ARG A 4 -4.75 -12.85 -20.81
N ILE A 5 -3.98 -13.22 -19.80
CA ILE A 5 -2.58 -13.63 -19.91
C ILE A 5 -2.40 -14.78 -18.92
N ASP A 6 -1.78 -15.86 -19.37
CA ASP A 6 -1.44 -17.02 -18.56
C ASP A 6 -0.27 -16.63 -17.63
N LEU A 7 -0.59 -16.27 -16.38
CA LEU A 7 0.37 -15.84 -15.36
C LEU A 7 0.30 -16.80 -14.17
N ASP A 8 1.46 -17.14 -13.61
CA ASP A 8 1.57 -18.08 -12.49
C ASP A 8 1.25 -17.46 -11.12
N ALA A 9 0.96 -16.16 -11.05
CA ALA A 9 0.67 -15.48 -9.80
C ALA A 9 -0.17 -14.21 -10.00
N ALA A 10 -0.94 -13.87 -8.98
CA ALA A 10 -1.52 -12.55 -8.81
C ALA A 10 -0.65 -11.70 -7.89
N ILE A 11 -0.63 -10.38 -8.09
CA ILE A 11 -0.12 -9.43 -7.10
C ILE A 11 -1.26 -8.55 -6.63
N LEU A 12 -1.26 -8.23 -5.33
CA LEU A 12 -2.17 -7.25 -4.74
C LEU A 12 -2.13 -5.96 -5.56
N PHE A 13 -3.28 -5.34 -5.79
CA PHE A 13 -3.32 -3.98 -6.32
C PHE A 13 -3.43 -3.03 -5.13
N SER A 14 -2.33 -2.35 -4.82
CA SER A 14 -2.19 -1.42 -3.68
C SER A 14 -1.13 -0.37 -4.04
N ASP A 15 -0.88 0.58 -3.14
CA ASP A 15 0.24 1.51 -3.22
C ASP A 15 1.27 1.24 -2.10
N LEU A 16 2.54 1.59 -2.33
CA LEU A 16 3.60 1.53 -1.32
C LEU A 16 3.45 2.64 -0.29
N LEU A 17 2.78 3.74 -0.64
CA LEU A 17 2.71 4.97 0.15
C LEU A 17 1.60 4.96 1.19
N LEU A 18 0.76 3.91 1.24
CA LEU A 18 -0.33 3.82 2.21
C LEU A 18 0.10 4.01 3.68
N PRO A 19 1.29 3.56 4.12
CA PRO A 19 1.76 3.82 5.48
C PRO A 19 2.08 5.29 5.77
N LEU A 20 2.27 6.15 4.76
CA LEU A 20 2.62 7.56 4.97
C LEU A 20 1.51 8.34 5.68
N GLU A 21 0.25 8.10 5.33
CA GLU A 21 -0.88 8.79 5.96
C GLU A 21 -0.95 8.52 7.49
N PRO A 22 -0.96 7.27 7.98
CA PRO A 22 -0.95 7.01 9.43
C PRO A 22 0.39 7.35 10.11
N LEU A 23 1.50 7.47 9.38
CA LEU A 23 2.74 8.07 9.89
C LEU A 23 2.64 9.59 10.12
N GLY A 24 1.59 10.24 9.61
CA GLY A 24 1.42 11.69 9.66
C GLY A 24 2.14 12.44 8.53
N LEU A 25 2.39 11.76 7.41
CA LEU A 25 3.03 12.29 6.21
C LEU A 25 1.99 12.36 5.07
N PRO A 26 1.17 13.43 5.01
CA PRO A 26 0.22 13.59 3.91
C PRO A 26 0.96 13.68 2.57
N PHE A 27 0.39 13.03 1.56
CA PHE A 27 0.87 13.05 0.19
C PHE A 27 -0.30 13.12 -0.78
N ASP A 28 -0.05 13.64 -1.97
CA ASP A 28 -1.05 13.72 -3.05
C ASP A 28 -0.41 13.33 -4.38
N PHE A 29 -1.23 12.91 -5.34
CA PHE A 29 -0.80 12.60 -6.70
C PHE A 29 -0.88 13.84 -7.59
N VAL A 30 0.28 14.43 -7.85
CA VAL A 30 0.42 15.54 -8.78
C VAL A 30 0.34 15.01 -10.21
N ARG A 31 -0.59 15.57 -10.99
CA ARG A 31 -0.85 15.16 -12.38
C ARG A 31 0.42 15.24 -13.22
N GLY A 32 0.88 14.08 -13.70
CA GLY A 32 2.06 13.99 -14.59
C GLY A 32 3.40 13.90 -13.85
N GLU A 33 3.41 14.07 -12.53
CA GLU A 33 4.62 14.00 -11.69
C GLU A 33 4.59 12.79 -10.75
N GLY A 34 3.40 12.32 -10.37
CA GLY A 34 3.21 11.19 -9.47
C GLY A 34 3.02 11.66 -8.02
N PRO A 35 3.26 10.79 -7.03
CA PRO A 35 3.04 11.11 -5.63
C PRO A 35 4.05 12.13 -5.12
N ALA A 36 3.57 13.14 -4.42
CA ALA A 36 4.35 14.19 -3.77
C ALA A 36 3.98 14.27 -2.29
N ILE A 37 4.97 14.13 -1.42
CA ILE A 37 4.81 14.33 0.03
C ILE A 37 4.75 15.83 0.28
N GLU A 38 3.69 16.31 0.94
CA GLU A 38 3.48 17.75 1.16
C GLU A 38 4.63 18.38 1.97
N THR A 39 5.05 17.70 3.03
CA THR A 39 6.15 18.12 3.90
C THR A 39 7.19 16.99 4.02
N PRO A 40 8.19 16.94 3.13
CA PRO A 40 9.22 15.89 3.18
C PRO A 40 10.08 15.98 4.44
N ILE A 41 10.48 14.82 4.97
CA ILE A 41 11.45 14.73 6.08
C ILE A 41 12.82 15.22 5.61
N ARG A 42 13.43 16.17 6.33
CA ARG A 42 14.75 16.74 6.02
C ARG A 42 15.71 16.77 7.21
N ASN A 43 15.18 16.76 8.43
CA ASN A 43 15.97 16.84 9.66
C ASN A 43 15.39 15.95 10.77
N GLU A 44 16.11 15.86 11.88
CA GLU A 44 15.74 15.01 13.02
C GLU A 44 14.40 15.41 13.65
N ALA A 45 14.10 16.71 13.76
CA ALA A 45 12.82 17.18 14.30
C ALA A 45 11.62 16.78 13.42
N ASP A 46 11.81 16.53 12.12
CA ASP A 46 10.76 15.98 11.26
C ASP A 46 10.47 14.51 11.58
N ILE A 47 11.49 13.74 11.99
CA ILE A 47 11.36 12.34 12.41
C ILE A 47 10.59 12.27 13.73
N ASP A 48 10.87 13.17 14.66
CA ASP A 48 10.20 13.24 15.97
C ASP A 48 8.69 13.52 15.86
N ARG A 49 8.24 14.06 14.73
CA ARG A 49 6.82 14.34 14.46
C ARG A 49 6.05 13.13 13.89
N LEU A 50 6.74 12.05 13.55
CA LEU A 50 6.09 10.85 13.00
C LEU A 50 5.22 10.17 14.05
N THR A 51 4.08 9.68 13.60
CA THR A 51 3.13 8.96 14.47
C THR A 51 3.37 7.47 14.37
N CYS A 52 3.58 6.81 15.51
CA CYS A 52 3.54 5.35 15.57
C CYS A 52 2.08 4.89 15.49
N PHE A 53 1.80 3.88 14.68
CA PHE A 53 0.45 3.38 14.44
C PHE A 53 0.45 1.85 14.42
N GLU A 54 -0.69 1.22 14.75
CA GLU A 54 -0.85 -0.22 14.60
C GLU A 54 -1.27 -0.57 13.17
N PRO A 55 -0.44 -1.27 12.37
CA PRO A 55 -0.71 -1.48 10.95
C PRO A 55 -1.98 -2.30 10.67
N ARG A 56 -2.32 -3.25 11.54
CA ARG A 56 -3.53 -4.07 11.32
C ARG A 56 -4.82 -3.27 11.51
N GLU A 57 -4.76 -2.18 12.25
CA GLU A 57 -5.88 -1.26 12.45
C GLU A 57 -5.90 -0.19 11.37
N ALA A 58 -4.79 0.55 11.19
CA ALA A 58 -4.72 1.65 10.23
C ALA A 58 -4.84 1.19 8.77
N LEU A 59 -4.33 0.00 8.44
CA LEU A 59 -4.34 -0.58 7.10
C LEU A 59 -5.29 -1.77 6.99
N ALA A 60 -6.31 -1.85 7.85
CA ALA A 60 -7.29 -2.94 7.85
C ALA A 60 -7.93 -3.17 6.47
N HIS A 61 -8.17 -2.09 5.71
CA HIS A 61 -8.71 -2.15 4.36
C HIS A 61 -7.81 -2.93 3.37
N VAL A 62 -6.48 -2.85 3.53
CA VAL A 62 -5.52 -3.64 2.74
C VAL A 62 -5.66 -5.13 3.07
N LEU A 63 -5.83 -5.45 4.36
CA LEU A 63 -6.02 -6.84 4.81
C LEU A 63 -7.35 -7.41 4.29
N GLU A 64 -8.42 -6.61 4.28
CA GLU A 64 -9.69 -7.00 3.66
C GLU A 64 -9.55 -7.23 2.16
N ALA A 65 -8.83 -6.37 1.45
CA ALA A 65 -8.54 -6.55 0.02
C ALA A 65 -7.81 -7.87 -0.25
N ILE A 66 -6.79 -8.19 0.55
CA ILE A 66 -6.07 -9.48 0.46
C ILE A 66 -7.02 -10.66 0.65
N ARG A 67 -7.91 -10.61 1.66
CA ARG A 67 -8.90 -11.66 1.92
C ARG A 67 -9.84 -11.86 0.74
N MET A 68 -10.41 -10.78 0.21
CA MET A 68 -11.32 -10.82 -0.93
C MET A 68 -10.62 -11.39 -2.18
N ILE A 69 -9.43 -10.91 -2.50
CA ILE A 69 -8.68 -11.40 -3.67
C ILE A 69 -8.38 -12.89 -3.52
N ARG A 70 -7.95 -13.34 -2.34
CA ARG A 70 -7.67 -14.77 -2.11
C ARG A 70 -8.92 -15.64 -2.27
N GLN A 71 -10.10 -15.16 -1.89
CA GLN A 71 -11.37 -15.89 -2.08
C GLN A 71 -11.76 -16.02 -3.56
N GLU A 72 -11.47 -15.01 -4.37
CA GLU A 72 -11.82 -14.98 -5.80
C GLU A 72 -10.78 -15.68 -6.70
N LEU A 73 -9.54 -15.83 -6.23
CA LEU A 73 -8.47 -16.48 -7.00
C LEU A 73 -8.59 -18.01 -6.98
N GLU A 74 -8.33 -18.62 -8.14
CA GLU A 74 -8.14 -20.07 -8.28
C GLU A 74 -7.08 -20.57 -7.28
N ALA A 75 -7.30 -21.75 -6.70
CA ALA A 75 -6.55 -22.22 -5.53
C ALA A 75 -5.05 -22.43 -5.80
N ASP A 76 -4.68 -22.70 -7.04
CA ASP A 76 -3.33 -22.91 -7.53
C ASP A 76 -2.59 -21.61 -7.91
N VAL A 77 -3.31 -20.48 -8.02
CA VAL A 77 -2.69 -19.17 -8.28
C VAL A 77 -2.30 -18.49 -6.96
N PRO A 78 -1.00 -18.36 -6.60
CA PRO A 78 -0.57 -17.62 -5.42
C PRO A 78 -0.88 -16.11 -5.52
N LEU A 79 -1.06 -15.48 -4.35
CA LEU A 79 -1.22 -14.02 -4.22
C LEU A 79 0.03 -13.42 -3.57
N ILE A 80 0.70 -12.53 -4.28
CA ILE A 80 1.85 -11.76 -3.81
C ILE A 80 1.34 -10.50 -3.09
N GLY A 81 1.70 -10.36 -1.81
CA GLY A 81 1.56 -9.11 -1.06
C GLY A 81 2.84 -8.27 -1.14
N PHE A 82 2.74 -6.98 -0.85
CA PHE A 82 3.87 -6.06 -0.78
C PHE A 82 3.54 -4.88 0.15
N GLY A 83 4.57 -4.14 0.58
CA GLY A 83 4.47 -2.95 1.42
C GLY A 83 5.79 -2.18 1.45
N GLY A 84 5.77 -0.93 1.91
CA GLY A 84 6.91 -0.01 1.93
C GLY A 84 6.89 0.89 3.16
#